data_AF-A0A932KKH4-F1
#
_entry.id   AF-A0A932KKH4-F1
#
_cell.length_a   1.000
_cell.length_b   1.000
_cell.length_c   1.000
_cell.angle_alpha   90.00
_cell.angle_beta   90.00
_cell.angle_gamma   90.00
#
_symmetry.space_group_name_H-M   'P 1'
#
loop_
_entity.id
_entity.type
_entity.pdbx_description
1 polymer ?
#
loop_
_entity_poly.entity_id
_entity_poly.type
_entity_poly.pdbx_seq_one_letter_code
_entity_poly.pdbx_strand_id
1 'polypeptide(L)'
;MRTLTQYEVAWNMHQAGSTIEQITKVVSKHRATVYRWLKQINLAGIRKFLRRKETCKIRRPKAQTPETTIQKIVDIRNEFGWCGAKIRKELKENHGISLALN
;
A
#
# COMPACT_ATOMS: atom_id res chain seq x y z
N MET A 1 24.67 -8.02 14.54
CA MET A 1 25.04 -6.81 13.75
C MET A 1 23.85 -6.45 12.87
N ARG A 2 23.24 -5.27 13.05
CA ARG A 2 22.05 -4.86 12.28
C ARG A 2 22.49 -4.14 11.00
N THR A 3 22.05 -4.61 9.84
CA THR A 3 22.25 -3.90 8.56
C THR A 3 21.42 -2.62 8.55
N LEU A 4 22.07 -1.48 8.34
CA LEU A 4 21.39 -0.20 8.18
C LEU A 4 20.59 -0.18 6.88
N THR A 5 19.38 0.34 6.95
CA THR A 5 18.57 0.58 5.76
C THR A 5 19.15 1.72 4.92
N GLN A 6 18.84 1.75 3.62
CA GLN A 6 19.22 2.87 2.74
C GLN A 6 18.72 4.23 3.28
N TYR A 7 17.59 4.24 4.00
CA TYR A 7 17.06 5.43 4.65
C TYR A 7 17.95 5.91 5.80
N GLU A 8 18.38 5.00 6.66
CA GLU A 8 19.28 5.29 7.79
C GLU A 8 20.66 5.75 7.30
N VAL A 9 21.19 5.10 6.26
CA VAL A 9 22.46 5.52 5.63
C VAL A 9 22.35 6.94 5.08
N ALA A 10 21.32 7.24 4.29
CA ALA A 10 21.11 8.57 3.74
C ALA A 10 20.94 9.64 4.83
N TRP A 11 20.22 9.33 5.91
CA TRP A 11 20.02 10.24 7.03
C TRP A 11 21.31 10.52 7.79
N ASN A 12 22.09 9.49 8.12
CA ASN A 12 23.35 9.63 8.84
C ASN A 12 24.36 10.45 8.03
N MET A 13 24.47 10.21 6.72
CA MET A 13 25.32 11.01 5.83
C MET A 13 24.88 12.47 5.79
N HIS A 14 23.56 12.73 5.72
CA HIS A 14 23.04 14.10 5.73
C HIS A 14 23.34 14.82 7.07
N GLN A 15 23.22 14.13 8.21
CA GLN A 15 23.59 14.68 9.52
C GLN A 15 25.10 14.93 9.65
N ALA A 16 25.92 14.12 8.98
CA ALA A 16 27.37 14.32 8.89
C ALA A 16 27.79 15.41 7.88
N GLY A 17 26.84 16.13 7.28
CA GLY A 17 27.13 17.22 6.33
C GLY A 17 27.50 16.78 4.91
N SER A 18 27.27 15.51 4.55
CA SER A 18 27.51 15.04 3.17
C SER A 18 26.55 15.70 2.17
N THR A 19 27.03 15.95 0.95
CA THR A 19 26.19 16.52 -0.12
C THR A 19 25.19 15.51 -0.65
N ILE A 20 24.10 15.99 -1.25
CA ILE A 20 23.08 15.11 -1.84
C ILE A 20 23.68 14.20 -2.92
N GLU A 21 24.63 14.70 -3.70
CA GLU A 21 25.33 13.92 -4.74
C GLU A 21 26.08 12.73 -4.14
N GLN A 22 26.86 12.96 -3.07
CA GLN A 22 27.55 11.89 -2.34
C GLN A 22 26.57 10.86 -1.79
N ILE A 23 25.47 11.32 -1.18
CA ILE A 23 24.43 10.44 -0.65
C ILE A 23 23.83 9.61 -1.79
N THR A 24 23.45 10.22 -2.90
CA THR A 24 22.84 9.51 -4.04
C THR A 24 23.74 8.43 -4.62
N LYS A 25 25.05 8.66 -4.64
CA LYS A 25 26.05 7.68 -5.08
C LYS A 25 26.11 6.48 -4.13
N VAL A 26 26.13 6.73 -2.82
CA VAL A 26 26.20 5.66 -1.80
C VAL A 26 24.91 4.84 -1.74
N VAL A 27 23.74 5.48 -1.65
CA VAL A 27 22.47 4.74 -1.58
C VAL A 27 21.96 4.26 -2.93
N SER A 28 22.60 4.64 -4.04
CA SER A 28 22.22 4.27 -5.41
C SER A 28 20.77 4.61 -5.72
N LYS A 29 20.37 5.86 -5.43
CA LYS A 29 19.01 6.38 -5.68
C LYS A 29 19.06 7.75 -6.32
N HIS A 30 18.06 8.04 -7.15
CA HIS A 30 17.91 9.35 -7.77
C HIS A 30 17.76 10.47 -6.73
N ARG A 31 18.36 11.64 -7.01
CA ARG A 31 18.37 12.82 -6.12
C ARG A 31 16.99 13.19 -5.57
N ALA A 32 15.96 13.18 -6.43
CA ALA A 32 14.60 13.54 -6.03
C ALA A 32 14.03 12.59 -4.96
N THR A 33 14.42 11.32 -4.99
CA THR A 33 14.01 10.33 -3.99
C THR A 33 14.69 10.58 -2.65
N VAL A 34 15.99 10.86 -2.66
CA VAL A 34 16.74 11.23 -1.44
C VAL A 34 16.17 12.51 -0.83
N TYR A 35 15.91 13.56 -1.63
CA TYR A 35 15.25 14.78 -1.14
C TYR A 35 13.89 14.51 -0.48
N ARG A 36 13.05 13.66 -1.09
CA ARG A 36 11.75 13.28 -0.48
C ARG A 36 11.92 12.56 0.85
N TRP A 37 12.93 11.69 0.97
CA TRP A 37 13.22 11.02 2.23
C TRP A 37 13.65 12.02 3.29
N LEU A 38 14.66 12.83 3.00
CA LEU A 38 15.19 13.82 3.94
C LEU A 38 14.11 14.81 4.40
N LYS A 39 13.29 15.32 3.46
CA LYS A 39 12.15 16.18 3.80
C LYS A 39 11.18 15.50 4.77
N GLN A 40 10.79 14.25 4.52
CA GLN A 40 9.87 13.54 5.40
C GLN A 40 10.50 13.16 6.74
N ILE A 41 11.80 12.83 6.77
CA ILE A 41 12.54 12.53 7.99
C ILE A 41 12.67 13.80 8.85
N ASN A 42 12.96 14.96 8.25
CA ASN A 42 12.99 16.25 8.96
C ASN A 42 11.63 16.59 9.59
N LEU A 43 10.52 16.32 8.89
CA LEU A 43 9.17 16.63 9.38
C LEU A 43 8.67 15.68 10.47
N ALA A 44 9.04 14.40 10.42
CA ALA A 44 8.42 13.35 11.25
C ALA A 44 9.40 12.64 12.21
N GLY A 45 10.70 12.80 12.01
CA GLY A 45 11.75 12.03 12.67
C GLY A 45 12.02 10.68 11.99
N ILE A 46 13.27 10.22 12.07
CA ILE A 46 13.74 8.98 11.41
C ILE A 46 12.97 7.74 11.87
N ARG A 47 12.69 7.61 13.18
CA ARG A 47 11.94 6.47 13.75
C ARG A 47 10.54 6.34 13.16
N LYS A 48 9.80 7.46 13.11
CA LYS A 48 8.43 7.52 12.56
C LYS A 48 8.44 7.27 11.05
N PHE A 49 9.45 7.77 10.33
CA PHE A 49 9.63 7.51 8.91
C PHE A 49 9.84 6.02 8.63
N LEU A 50 10.73 5.34 9.36
CA LEU A 50 11.00 3.91 9.21
C LEU A 50 9.74 3.07 9.48
N ARG A 51 9.03 3.34 10.59
CA ARG A 51 7.76 2.68 10.91
C ARG A 51 6.73 2.82 9.79
N ARG A 52 6.60 4.03 9.22
CA ARG A 52 5.71 4.26 8.07
C ARG A 52 6.13 3.42 6.87
N LYS A 53 7.41 3.39 6.53
CA LYS A 53 7.92 2.63 5.36
C LYS A 53 7.73 1.13 5.49
N GLU A 54 7.81 0.60 6.71
CA GLU A 54 7.49 -0.79 7.01
C GLU A 54 6.01 -1.09 6.74
N THR A 55 5.10 -0.24 7.24
CA THR A 55 3.65 -0.43 7.07
C THR A 55 3.12 -0.12 5.66
N CYS A 56 3.77 0.79 4.91
CA CYS A 56 3.28 1.25 3.60
C CYS A 56 3.35 0.18 2.51
N LYS A 57 4.19 -0.85 2.66
CA LYS A 57 4.31 -1.92 1.66
C LYS A 57 3.11 -2.86 1.64
N ILE A 58 2.25 -2.80 2.67
CA ILE A 58 1.07 -3.66 2.80
C ILE A 58 -0.17 -2.75 2.71
N ARG A 59 -0.52 -2.29 1.50
CA ARG A 59 -1.85 -1.72 1.27
C ARG A 59 -2.87 -2.86 1.44
N ARG A 60 -3.43 -3.03 2.64
CA ARG A 60 -4.59 -3.89 2.81
C ARG A 60 -5.82 -3.15 2.28
N PRO A 61 -6.61 -3.72 1.35
CA PRO A 61 -7.90 -3.16 1.00
C PRO A 61 -8.76 -3.00 2.26
N LYS A 62 -9.46 -1.85 2.37
CA LYS A 62 -10.29 -1.51 3.54
C LYS A 62 -11.42 -2.51 3.75
N ALA A 63 -11.90 -3.11 2.67
CA ALA A 63 -12.87 -4.19 2.65
C ALA A 63 -12.55 -5.13 1.48
N GLN A 64 -12.75 -6.43 1.70
CA GLN A 64 -12.79 -7.43 0.63
C GLN A 64 -14.14 -8.13 0.73
N THR A 65 -14.76 -8.37 -0.44
CA THR A 65 -15.92 -9.24 -0.53
C THR A 65 -15.51 -10.65 -0.06
N PRO A 66 -16.25 -11.27 0.86
CA PRO A 66 -15.96 -12.64 1.29
C PRO A 66 -15.92 -13.59 0.08
N GLU A 67 -15.00 -14.54 0.08
CA GLU A 67 -14.82 -15.49 -1.02
C GLU A 67 -16.07 -16.31 -1.31
N THR A 68 -16.85 -16.63 -0.27
CA THR A 68 -18.16 -17.26 -0.39
C THR A 68 -19.15 -16.44 -1.21
N THR A 69 -19.15 -15.11 -1.05
CA THR A 69 -19.98 -14.21 -1.84
C THR A 69 -19.50 -14.12 -3.29
N ILE A 70 -18.17 -14.17 -3.52
CA ILE A 70 -17.59 -14.21 -4.87
C ILE A 70 -18.02 -15.49 -5.59
N GLN A 71 -17.93 -16.64 -4.92
CA GLN A 71 -18.34 -17.92 -5.50
C GLN A 71 -19.82 -17.91 -5.89
N LYS A 72 -20.71 -17.41 -5.01
CA LYS A 72 -22.14 -17.26 -5.33
C LYS A 72 -22.39 -16.38 -6.57
N ILE A 73 -21.66 -15.28 -6.74
CA ILE A 73 -21.77 -14.43 -7.94
C ILE A 73 -21.40 -15.22 -9.19
N VAL A 74 -20.34 -16.02 -9.12
CA VAL A 74 -19.88 -16.86 -10.23
C VAL A 74 -20.92 -17.94 -10.57
N ASP A 75 -21.46 -18.62 -9.56
CA ASP A 75 -22.46 -19.68 -9.74
C ASP A 75 -23.73 -19.12 -10.40
N ILE A 76 -24.30 -18.04 -9.87
CA ILE A 76 -25.49 -17.38 -10.44
C ILE A 76 -25.22 -16.91 -11.87
N ARG A 77 -24.01 -16.39 -12.15
CA ARG A 77 -23.65 -15.95 -13.49
C ARG A 77 -23.53 -17.12 -14.47
N ASN A 78 -22.96 -18.24 -14.04
CA ASN A 78 -22.80 -19.42 -14.88
C ASN A 78 -24.15 -20.10 -15.15
N GLU A 79 -25.04 -20.13 -14.15
CA GLU A 79 -26.36 -20.76 -14.28
C GLU A 79 -27.32 -19.94 -15.13
N PHE A 80 -27.39 -18.63 -14.92
CA PHE A 80 -28.44 -17.78 -15.52
C PHE A 80 -27.95 -16.76 -16.55
N GLY A 81 -26.64 -16.55 -16.68
CA GLY A 81 -26.07 -15.55 -17.61
C GLY A 81 -26.40 -14.10 -17.24
N TRP A 82 -26.72 -13.82 -15.97
CA TRP A 82 -27.25 -12.52 -15.55
C TRP A 82 -26.23 -11.38 -15.53
N CYS A 83 -26.74 -10.16 -15.76
CA CYS A 83 -25.99 -8.93 -15.55
C CYS A 83 -25.84 -8.63 -14.05
N GLY A 84 -24.82 -7.84 -13.68
CA GLY A 84 -24.48 -7.58 -12.28
C GLY A 84 -25.62 -6.96 -11.45
N ALA A 85 -26.51 -6.17 -12.06
CA ALA A 85 -27.67 -5.59 -11.38
C ALA A 85 -28.68 -6.65 -10.94
N LYS A 86 -28.92 -7.68 -11.79
CA LYS A 86 -29.80 -8.80 -11.46
C LYS A 86 -29.20 -9.69 -10.37
N ILE A 87 -27.91 -10.02 -10.48
CA ILE A 87 -27.19 -10.79 -9.45
C ILE A 87 -27.21 -10.06 -8.11
N ARG A 88 -27.07 -8.73 -8.10
CA ARG A 88 -27.17 -7.94 -6.86
C ARG A 88 -28.56 -8.01 -6.24
N LYS A 89 -29.62 -7.96 -7.05
CA LYS A 89 -31.00 -8.10 -6.59
C LYS A 89 -31.21 -9.49 -5.97
N GLU A 90 -30.80 -10.53 -6.68
CA GLU A 90 -30.83 -11.93 -6.23
C GLU A 90 -30.11 -12.14 -4.90
N LEU A 91 -28.87 -11.65 -4.80
CA LEU A 91 -28.07 -11.74 -3.58
C LEU A 91 -28.72 -11.01 -2.39
N LYS A 92 -29.41 -9.90 -2.65
CA LYS A 92 -30.09 -9.13 -1.62
C LYS A 92 -31.36 -9.83 -1.15
N GLU A 93 -32.19 -10.30 -2.07
CA GLU A 93 -33.52 -10.86 -1.79
C GLU A 93 -33.44 -12.29 -1.25
N ASN A 94 -32.61 -13.15 -1.85
CA ASN A 94 -32.58 -14.57 -1.55
C ASN A 94 -31.42 -15.00 -0.65
N HIS A 95 -30.38 -14.16 -0.52
CA HIS A 95 -29.19 -14.47 0.29
C HIS A 95 -28.90 -13.44 1.39
N GLY A 96 -29.66 -12.35 1.49
CA GLY A 96 -29.45 -11.29 2.49
C GLY A 96 -28.11 -10.55 2.34
N ILE A 97 -27.41 -10.68 1.21
CA ILE A 97 -26.10 -10.08 0.96
C ILE A 97 -26.28 -8.77 0.19
N SER A 98 -25.87 -7.66 0.82
CA SER A 98 -25.86 -6.35 0.17
C SER A 98 -24.47 -6.02 -0.36
N LEU A 99 -24.32 -5.95 -1.69
CA LEU A 99 -23.12 -5.44 -2.34
C LEU A 99 -23.22 -3.91 -2.52
N ALA A 100 -22.18 -3.19 -2.12
CA ALA A 100 -22.06 -1.75 -2.39
C ALA A 100 -21.54 -1.55 -3.83
N LEU A 101 -22.06 -0.51 -4.51
CA LEU A 101 -21.40 0.05 -5.68
C LEU A 101 -20.34 1.02 -5.15
N ASN A 102 -19.09 0.83 -5.55
CA ASN A 102 -18.02 1.80 -5.30
C ASN A 102 -18.24 3.06 -6.15
#